data_AF-A0A972IVR5-F1
#
_entry.id   AF-A0A972IVR5-F1
#
_cell.length_a   1.000
_cell.length_b   1.000
_cell.length_c   1.000
_cell.angle_alpha   90.00
_cell.angle_beta   90.00
_cell.angle_gamma   90.00
#
_symmetry.space_group_name_H-M   'P 1'
#
loop_
_entity.id
_entity.type
_entity.pdbx_description
1 polymer ?
#
loop_
_entity_poly.entity_id
_entity_poly.type
_entity_poly.pdbx_seq_one_letter_code
_entity_poly.pdbx_strand_id
1 'polypeptide(L)'
;KNGVQYTIPVQEVLDKVRDYEDINIPPNKRHKRICYVCAEDNADLKEIENKIKTMPGYFVGYDTSVFFISEEEMIRNHSKMPHGGVVIQTGVTGEDNRQTIEFKLTLDSNPEFTSSVVVAYARAVFRLSEEGKTGAISVFDVPPAYLSPMSGEELRRKLL
;
A
#
# COMPACT_ATOMS: atom_id res chain seq x y z
N LYS A 1 -1.27 6.26 -25.84
CA LYS A 1 0.16 6.61 -25.65
C LYS A 1 0.66 6.22 -24.26
N ASN A 2 0.05 6.71 -23.18
CA ASN A 2 0.49 6.44 -21.81
C ASN A 2 -0.71 6.43 -20.83
N GLY A 3 -0.55 5.86 -19.63
CA GLY A 3 -1.57 5.90 -18.59
C GLY A 3 -1.03 5.53 -17.21
N VAL A 4 -1.58 6.17 -16.18
CA VAL A 4 -1.30 5.87 -14.76
C VAL A 4 -2.61 5.64 -14.02
N GLN A 5 -2.57 4.79 -13.00
CA GLN A 5 -3.72 4.45 -12.17
C GLN A 5 -3.38 4.59 -10.69
N TYR A 6 -4.26 5.27 -9.95
CA TYR A 6 -4.18 5.44 -8.50
C TYR A 6 -5.31 4.72 -7.80
N THR A 7 -4.95 3.98 -6.74
CA THR A 7 -5.89 3.26 -5.89
C THR A 7 -6.06 4.04 -4.61
N ILE A 8 -7.25 4.58 -4.40
CA ILE A 8 -7.51 5.53 -3.31
C ILE A 8 -8.47 4.87 -2.32
N PRO A 9 -8.12 4.77 -1.02
CA PRO A 9 -9.05 4.23 -0.03
C PRO A 9 -10.28 5.15 0.11
N VAL A 10 -11.45 4.55 0.28
CA VAL A 10 -12.68 5.30 0.55
C VAL A 10 -12.66 5.74 2.01
N GLN A 11 -12.64 7.05 2.25
CA GLN A 11 -12.51 7.61 3.60
C GLN A 11 -13.63 7.14 4.54
N GLU A 12 -14.88 7.13 4.05
CA GLU A 12 -16.04 6.63 4.82
C GLU A 12 -15.85 5.18 5.30
N VAL A 13 -15.20 4.34 4.50
CA VAL A 13 -14.91 2.95 4.91
C VAL A 13 -13.89 2.92 6.04
N LEU A 14 -12.85 3.75 5.97
CA LEU A 14 -11.86 3.84 7.05
C LEU A 14 -12.47 4.37 8.35
N ASP A 15 -13.36 5.36 8.26
CA ASP A 15 -14.02 5.96 9.42
C ASP A 15 -14.93 4.94 10.11
N LYS A 16 -15.73 4.16 9.35
CA LYS A 16 -16.53 3.06 9.90
C LYS A 16 -15.71 2.03 10.66
N VAL A 17 -14.52 1.66 10.14
CA VAL A 17 -13.62 0.74 10.85
C VAL A 17 -13.16 1.33 12.17
N ARG A 18 -12.78 2.63 12.17
CA ARG A 18 -12.34 3.35 13.38
C ARG A 18 -13.46 3.51 14.39
N ASP A 19 -14.71 3.54 13.94
CA ASP A 19 -15.92 3.62 14.76
C ASP A 19 -16.41 2.23 15.25
N TYR A 20 -15.64 1.16 15.01
CA TYR A 20 -15.91 -0.21 15.46
C TYR A 20 -17.16 -0.81 14.81
N GLU A 21 -17.54 -0.33 13.63
CA GLU A 21 -18.62 -0.93 12.86
C GLU A 21 -18.17 -2.25 12.22
N ASP A 22 -19.08 -3.23 12.14
CA ASP A 22 -18.83 -4.46 11.38
C ASP A 22 -18.82 -4.14 9.89
N ILE A 23 -17.62 -4.13 9.31
CA ILE A 23 -17.41 -3.84 7.89
C ILE A 23 -17.36 -5.11 7.05
N ASN A 24 -18.54 -5.69 6.77
CA ASN A 24 -18.68 -6.65 5.67
C ASN A 24 -18.71 -5.93 4.30
N ILE A 25 -17.67 -5.14 4.03
CA ILE A 25 -17.54 -4.33 2.81
C ILE A 25 -16.69 -5.10 1.81
N PRO A 26 -17.19 -5.39 0.60
CA PRO A 26 -16.43 -6.14 -0.39
C PRO A 26 -15.21 -5.34 -0.88
N PRO A 27 -14.11 -5.98 -1.28
CA PRO A 27 -12.83 -5.30 -1.60
C PRO A 27 -12.95 -4.15 -2.61
N ASN A 28 -13.82 -4.32 -3.61
CA ASN A 28 -14.08 -3.33 -4.67
C ASN A 28 -14.84 -2.08 -4.20
N LYS A 29 -15.40 -2.10 -2.99
CA LYS A 29 -16.05 -0.93 -2.36
C LYS A 29 -15.15 -0.23 -1.33
N ARG A 30 -14.01 -0.82 -0.99
CA ARG A 30 -13.02 -0.22 -0.07
C ARG A 30 -12.14 0.83 -0.73
N HIS A 31 -12.06 0.82 -2.07
CA HIS A 31 -11.19 1.70 -2.84
C HIS A 31 -11.87 2.23 -4.09
N LYS A 32 -11.45 3.42 -4.52
CA LYS A 32 -11.70 3.98 -5.85
C LYS A 32 -10.48 3.78 -6.75
N ARG A 33 -10.72 3.74 -8.06
CA ARG A 33 -9.67 3.69 -9.09
C ARG A 33 -9.72 4.99 -9.89
N ILE A 34 -8.62 5.74 -9.90
CA ILE A 34 -8.51 6.97 -10.69
C ILE A 34 -7.46 6.74 -11.77
N CYS A 35 -7.87 6.85 -13.03
CA CYS A 35 -6.99 6.66 -14.19
C CYS A 35 -6.75 8.01 -14.86
N TYR A 36 -5.49 8.33 -15.13
CA TYR A 36 -5.11 9.43 -16.01
C TYR A 36 -4.51 8.83 -17.28
N VAL A 37 -4.97 9.26 -18.44
CA VAL A 37 -4.67 8.62 -19.73
C VAL A 37 -4.25 9.67 -20.76
N CYS A 38 -3.10 9.44 -21.39
CA CYS A 38 -2.68 10.16 -22.59
C CYS A 38 -3.04 9.32 -23.82
N ALA A 39 -4.10 9.74 -24.51
CA ALA A 39 -4.62 9.06 -25.69
C ALA A 39 -3.73 9.27 -26.93
N GLU A 40 -3.86 8.40 -27.92
CA GLU A 40 -3.29 8.65 -29.24
C GLU A 40 -4.08 9.69 -30.02
N ASP A 41 -3.44 10.30 -31.01
CA ASP A 41 -4.08 11.33 -31.82
C ASP A 41 -5.22 10.70 -32.62
N ASN A 42 -6.40 11.33 -32.56
CA ASN A 42 -7.66 10.83 -33.15
C ASN A 42 -8.24 9.55 -32.52
N ALA A 43 -7.77 9.12 -31.34
CA ALA A 43 -8.35 7.96 -30.66
C ALA A 43 -9.76 8.25 -30.11
N ASP A 44 -10.63 7.23 -30.12
CA ASP A 44 -11.96 7.33 -29.51
C ASP A 44 -11.86 7.27 -27.98
N LEU A 45 -11.99 8.43 -27.35
CA LEU A 45 -11.91 8.57 -25.89
C LEU A 45 -13.02 7.80 -25.16
N LYS A 46 -14.23 7.72 -25.75
CA LYS A 46 -15.36 7.00 -25.13
C LYS A 46 -15.12 5.49 -25.18
N GLU A 47 -14.58 5.00 -26.30
CA GLU A 47 -14.20 3.60 -26.42
C GLU A 47 -13.11 3.24 -25.40
N ILE A 48 -12.09 4.08 -25.25
CA ILE A 48 -11.01 3.87 -24.27
C ILE A 48 -11.57 3.86 -22.85
N GLU A 49 -12.37 4.86 -22.47
CA GLU A 49 -12.97 4.96 -21.14
C GLU A 49 -13.83 3.71 -20.84
N ASN A 50 -14.66 3.29 -21.81
CA ASN A 50 -15.50 2.10 -21.65
C ASN A 50 -14.62 0.85 -21.44
N LYS A 51 -13.61 0.63 -22.29
CA LYS A 51 -12.69 -0.52 -22.17
C LYS A 51 -12.00 -0.55 -20.81
N ILE A 52 -11.57 0.59 -20.28
CA ILE A 52 -10.97 0.69 -18.94
C ILE A 52 -12.00 0.27 -17.90
N LYS A 53 -13.17 0.93 -17.85
CA LYS A 53 -14.19 0.70 -16.82
C LYS A 53 -14.74 -0.74 -16.83
N THR A 54 -14.79 -1.37 -18.00
CA THR A 54 -15.30 -2.74 -18.16
C THR A 54 -14.21 -3.81 -18.13
N MET A 55 -12.96 -3.49 -17.82
CA MET A 55 -11.87 -4.47 -17.79
C MET A 55 -12.01 -5.45 -16.60
N PRO A 56 -12.23 -6.76 -16.86
CA PRO A 56 -12.37 -7.75 -15.80
C PRO A 56 -11.08 -7.92 -14.99
N GLY A 57 -11.21 -8.15 -13.68
CA GLY A 57 -10.06 -8.35 -12.78
C GLY A 57 -9.31 -7.08 -12.37
N TYR A 58 -9.51 -5.95 -13.07
CA TYR A 58 -8.83 -4.69 -12.80
C TYR A 58 -9.80 -3.60 -12.31
N PHE A 59 -10.82 -3.26 -13.11
CA PHE A 59 -11.67 -2.09 -12.88
C PHE A 59 -13.14 -2.45 -12.67
N VAL A 60 -13.61 -3.59 -13.20
CA VAL A 60 -14.98 -4.05 -13.01
C VAL A 60 -15.33 -4.13 -11.53
N GLY A 61 -16.43 -3.47 -11.16
CA GLY A 61 -16.95 -3.42 -9.79
C GLY A 61 -16.36 -2.30 -8.91
N TYR A 62 -15.28 -1.64 -9.33
CA TYR A 62 -14.73 -0.48 -8.64
C TYR A 62 -15.39 0.82 -9.12
N ASP A 63 -15.50 1.80 -8.22
CA ASP A 63 -15.76 3.19 -8.60
C ASP A 63 -14.53 3.73 -9.36
N THR A 64 -14.62 3.77 -10.69
CA THR A 64 -13.51 4.08 -11.58
C THR A 64 -13.74 5.40 -12.31
N SER A 65 -12.82 6.34 -12.18
CA SER A 65 -12.79 7.60 -12.94
C SER A 65 -11.67 7.57 -13.98
N VAL A 66 -11.91 8.12 -15.17
CA VAL A 66 -10.92 8.22 -16.26
C VAL A 66 -10.81 9.68 -16.67
N PHE A 67 -9.60 10.21 -16.64
CA PHE A 67 -9.28 11.58 -17.04
C PHE A 67 -8.29 11.53 -18.20
N PHE A 68 -8.61 12.22 -19.30
CA PHE A 68 -7.70 12.35 -20.43
C PHE A 68 -6.85 13.62 -20.26
N ILE A 69 -5.52 13.46 -20.29
CA ILE A 69 -4.56 14.54 -20.04
C ILE A 69 -3.47 14.55 -21.12
N SER A 70 -2.73 15.67 -21.20
CA SER A 70 -1.58 15.76 -22.11
C SER A 70 -0.38 14.95 -21.61
N GLU A 71 0.58 14.68 -22.50
CA GLU A 71 1.82 14.02 -22.13
C GLU A 71 2.68 14.89 -21.19
N GLU A 72 2.68 16.20 -21.40
CA GLU A 72 3.38 17.15 -20.53
C GLU A 72 2.79 17.16 -19.11
N GLU A 73 1.46 17.10 -19.00
CA GLU A 73 0.79 17.00 -17.71
C GLU A 73 1.09 15.67 -17.02
N MET A 74 1.10 14.56 -17.77
CA MET A 74 1.48 13.25 -17.26
C MET A 74 2.89 13.26 -16.66
N ILE A 75 3.87 13.81 -17.38
CA ILE A 75 5.26 13.88 -16.91
C ILE A 75 5.37 14.80 -15.70
N ARG A 76 4.73 15.96 -15.71
CA ARG A 76 4.83 16.94 -14.63
C ARG A 76 4.17 16.46 -13.33
N ASN A 77 2.99 15.87 -13.42
CA ASN A 77 2.14 15.60 -12.25
C ASN A 77 2.14 14.12 -11.83
N HIS A 78 2.47 13.20 -12.74
CA HIS A 78 2.26 11.76 -12.55
C HIS A 78 3.52 10.90 -12.81
N SER A 79 4.70 11.50 -12.82
CA SER A 79 5.98 10.79 -13.01
C SER A 79 6.53 10.10 -11.76
N LYS A 80 6.01 10.43 -10.58
CA LYS A 80 6.42 9.82 -9.31
C LYS A 80 5.68 8.50 -9.05
N MET A 81 6.22 7.69 -8.15
CA MET A 81 5.61 6.44 -7.68
C MET A 81 5.20 6.54 -6.20
N PRO A 82 4.29 7.47 -5.82
CA PRO A 82 3.81 7.56 -4.46
C PRO A 82 2.93 6.34 -4.14
N HIS A 83 2.96 5.93 -2.88
CA HIS A 83 2.05 4.90 -2.39
C HIS A 83 1.83 5.10 -0.89
N GLY A 84 0.85 4.39 -0.36
CA GLY A 84 0.66 4.31 1.08
C GLY A 84 -0.37 3.26 1.39
N GLY A 85 -0.87 3.34 2.61
CA GLY A 85 -1.92 2.46 3.07
C GLY A 85 -2.05 2.54 4.57
N VAL A 86 -3.12 1.93 5.06
CA VAL A 86 -3.37 1.80 6.48
C VAL A 86 -3.80 0.37 6.77
N VAL A 87 -3.25 -0.20 7.84
CA VAL A 87 -3.74 -1.42 8.47
C VAL A 87 -4.36 -1.01 9.78
N ILE A 88 -5.66 -1.22 9.93
CA ILE A 88 -6.43 -0.88 11.13
C ILE A 88 -6.97 -2.16 11.72
N GLN A 89 -6.71 -2.38 13.01
CA GLN A 89 -7.34 -3.41 13.80
C GLN A 89 -8.12 -2.74 14.92
N THR A 90 -9.43 -2.97 14.96
CA THR A 90 -10.28 -2.60 16.10
C THR A 90 -10.73 -3.87 16.82
N GLY A 91 -10.87 -3.79 18.14
CA GLY A 91 -11.30 -4.90 18.97
C GLY A 91 -11.86 -4.44 20.31
N VAL A 92 -12.75 -5.24 20.90
CA VAL A 92 -13.34 -4.93 22.21
C VAL A 92 -12.82 -5.95 23.23
N THR A 93 -12.46 -5.45 24.40
CA THR A 93 -11.94 -6.25 25.53
C THR A 93 -12.80 -6.06 26.77
N GLY A 94 -12.98 -7.10 27.57
CA GLY A 94 -13.91 -7.05 28.71
C GLY A 94 -15.35 -6.83 28.26
N GLU A 95 -16.07 -5.94 28.93
CA GLU A 95 -17.48 -5.65 28.59
C GLU A 95 -17.63 -4.71 27.40
N ASP A 96 -16.90 -3.57 27.36
CA ASP A 96 -16.97 -2.61 26.24
C ASP A 96 -15.70 -1.76 26.07
N ASN A 97 -14.53 -2.28 26.47
CA ASN A 97 -13.27 -1.52 26.31
C ASN A 97 -12.76 -1.63 24.88
N ARG A 98 -13.03 -0.60 24.09
CA ARG A 98 -12.60 -0.42 22.70
C ARG A 98 -11.08 -0.22 22.60
N GLN A 99 -10.43 -1.02 21.77
CA GLN A 99 -8.99 -1.01 21.47
C GLN A 99 -8.74 -0.82 19.97
N THR A 100 -7.90 0.14 19.60
CA THR A 100 -7.52 0.39 18.20
C THR A 100 -6.00 0.28 18.04
N ILE A 101 -5.56 -0.46 17.01
CA ILE A 101 -4.19 -0.44 16.52
C ILE A 101 -4.23 0.03 15.06
N GLU A 102 -3.46 1.07 14.73
CA GLU A 102 -3.36 1.61 13.39
C GLU A 102 -1.89 1.71 12.96
N PHE A 103 -1.56 1.17 11.79
CA PHE A 103 -0.26 1.31 11.14
C PHE A 103 -0.43 1.97 9.77
N LYS A 104 0.24 3.09 9.53
CA LYS A 104 0.09 3.91 8.33
C LYS A 104 1.42 4.13 7.61
N LEU A 105 1.38 4.03 6.29
CA LEU A 105 2.47 4.45 5.40
C LEU A 105 2.00 5.61 4.51
N THR A 106 2.86 6.63 4.38
CA THR A 106 2.70 7.73 3.42
C THR A 106 4.05 7.91 2.72
N LEU A 107 4.13 7.49 1.46
CA LEU A 107 5.40 7.35 0.74
C LEU A 107 5.39 8.19 -0.52
N ASP A 108 6.42 9.01 -0.69
CA ASP A 108 6.67 9.73 -1.94
C ASP A 108 7.25 8.82 -3.04
N SER A 109 7.98 7.77 -2.63
CA SER A 109 8.59 6.77 -3.50
C SER A 109 8.45 5.37 -2.90
N ASN A 110 7.47 4.61 -3.39
CA ASN A 110 7.26 3.21 -3.03
C ASN A 110 8.48 2.29 -3.30
N PRO A 111 9.16 2.38 -4.46
CA PRO A 111 10.31 1.51 -4.72
C PRO A 111 11.49 1.79 -3.78
N GLU A 112 11.74 3.06 -3.42
CA GLU A 112 12.81 3.42 -2.47
C GLU A 112 12.52 2.92 -1.06
N PHE A 113 11.28 3.09 -0.60
CA PHE A 113 10.87 2.57 0.71
C PHE A 113 11.00 1.04 0.76
N THR A 114 10.49 0.37 -0.27
CA THR A 114 10.59 -1.10 -0.40
C THR A 114 12.05 -1.55 -0.39
N SER A 115 12.92 -0.88 -1.15
CA SER A 115 14.36 -1.19 -1.19
C SER A 115 15.02 -1.01 0.17
N SER A 116 14.63 0.02 0.93
CA SER A 116 15.11 0.25 2.29
C SER A 116 14.72 -0.90 3.24
N VAL A 117 13.49 -1.40 3.14
CA VAL A 117 13.03 -2.58 3.88
C VAL A 117 13.86 -3.81 3.49
N VAL A 118 14.06 -4.06 2.19
CA VAL A 118 14.86 -5.20 1.70
C VAL A 118 16.29 -5.16 2.27
N VAL A 119 16.94 -3.99 2.28
CA VAL A 119 18.30 -3.86 2.85
C VAL A 119 18.31 -4.13 4.36
N ALA A 120 17.29 -3.72 5.10
CA ALA A 120 17.17 -4.03 6.52
C ALA A 120 17.01 -5.55 6.77
N TYR A 121 16.19 -6.22 5.94
CA TYR A 121 16.01 -7.67 6.03
C TYR A 121 17.23 -8.47 5.56
N ALA A 122 18.02 -7.96 4.62
CA ALA A 122 19.28 -8.60 4.21
C ALA A 122 20.25 -8.74 5.40
N ARG A 123 20.30 -7.73 6.29
CA ARG A 123 21.07 -7.82 7.54
C ARG A 123 20.57 -8.93 8.46
N ALA A 124 19.26 -9.09 8.57
CA ALA A 124 18.67 -10.13 9.39
C ALA A 124 18.97 -11.53 8.82
N VAL A 125 18.83 -11.71 7.51
CA VAL A 125 19.17 -12.97 6.82
C VAL A 125 20.63 -13.33 7.02
N PHE A 126 21.54 -12.35 6.93
CA PHE A 126 22.96 -12.58 7.21
C PHE A 126 23.20 -13.08 8.64
N ARG A 127 22.61 -12.45 9.65
CA ARG A 127 22.72 -12.90 11.05
C ARG A 127 22.16 -14.30 11.27
N LEU A 128 21.00 -14.60 10.69
CA LEU A 128 20.40 -15.94 10.77
C LEU A 128 21.29 -17.00 10.11
N SER A 129 21.96 -16.65 9.00
CA SER A 129 22.92 -17.53 8.32
C SER A 129 24.15 -17.81 9.21
N GLU A 130 24.69 -16.80 9.90
CA GLU A 130 25.80 -16.97 10.86
C GLU A 130 25.41 -17.90 12.03
N GLU A 131 24.13 -17.95 12.39
CA GLU A 131 23.57 -18.88 13.38
C GLU A 131 23.26 -20.27 12.81
N GLY A 132 23.56 -20.52 11.53
CA GLY A 132 23.32 -21.80 10.86
C GLY A 132 21.88 -22.04 10.41
N LYS A 133 21.01 -21.01 10.41
CA LYS A 133 19.65 -21.14 9.88
C LYS A 133 19.69 -21.22 8.35
N THR A 134 18.89 -22.13 7.79
CA THR A 134 18.75 -22.35 6.35
C THR A 134 17.28 -22.54 5.98
N GLY A 135 16.95 -22.38 4.70
CA GLY A 135 15.58 -22.48 4.19
C GLY A 135 14.91 -21.13 3.98
N ALA A 136 13.66 -21.17 3.49
CA ALA A 136 12.86 -19.98 3.27
C ALA A 136 12.29 -19.45 4.59
N ILE A 137 12.29 -18.12 4.75
CA ILE A 137 11.69 -17.42 5.88
C ILE A 137 10.80 -16.28 5.38
N SER A 138 9.89 -15.84 6.22
CA SER A 138 9.03 -14.69 6.02
C SER A 138 9.33 -13.59 7.05
N VAL A 139 8.66 -12.43 6.91
CA VAL A 139 8.77 -11.35 7.89
C VAL A 139 8.33 -11.74 9.31
N PHE A 140 7.53 -12.81 9.45
CA PHE A 140 7.06 -13.32 10.75
C PHE A 140 8.12 -14.13 11.51
N ASP A 141 9.17 -14.58 10.81
CA ASP A 141 10.23 -15.41 11.38
C ASP A 141 11.44 -14.58 11.85
N VAL A 142 11.43 -13.26 11.60
CA VAL A 142 12.55 -12.36 11.83
C VAL A 142 12.28 -11.46 13.05
N PRO A 143 13.03 -11.62 14.15
CA PRO A 143 12.92 -10.70 15.28
C PRO A 143 13.33 -9.28 14.86
N PRO A 144 12.61 -8.21 15.26
CA PRO A 144 12.93 -6.83 14.85
C PRO A 144 14.36 -6.39 15.18
N ALA A 145 14.95 -6.93 16.25
CA ALA A 145 16.34 -6.64 16.64
C ALA A 145 17.37 -7.04 15.55
N TYR A 146 17.06 -8.02 14.71
CA TYR A 146 17.94 -8.48 13.63
C TYR A 146 18.00 -7.48 12.47
N LEU A 147 16.99 -6.60 12.35
CA LEU A 147 16.96 -5.54 11.35
C LEU A 147 17.91 -4.39 11.70
N SER A 148 18.27 -4.22 12.97
CA SER A 148 19.14 -3.13 13.41
C SER A 148 20.62 -3.48 13.32
N PRO A 149 21.51 -2.54 12.92
CA PRO A 149 22.94 -2.73 13.03
C PRO A 149 23.45 -2.68 14.48
N MET A 150 22.67 -2.14 15.40
CA MET A 150 23.05 -1.98 16.80
C MET A 150 23.14 -3.32 17.53
N SER A 151 23.90 -3.36 18.62
CA SER A 151 23.92 -4.52 19.52
C SER A 151 22.60 -4.63 20.29
N GLY A 152 22.32 -5.83 20.83
CA GLY A 152 21.14 -6.03 21.68
C GLY A 152 21.13 -5.14 22.93
N GLU A 153 22.31 -4.84 23.49
CA GLU A 153 22.44 -3.92 24.62
C GLU A 153 22.10 -2.49 24.23
N GLU A 154 22.62 -2.02 23.10
CA GLU A 154 22.34 -0.66 22.63
C GLU A 154 20.86 -0.47 22.28
N LEU A 155 20.22 -1.47 21.68
CA LEU A 155 18.79 -1.45 21.40
C LEU A 155 17.98 -1.28 22.68
N ARG A 156 18.26 -2.10 23.71
CA ARG A 156 17.60 -1.99 25.01
C ARG A 156 17.85 -0.64 25.68
N ARG A 157 19.04 -0.06 25.54
CA ARG A 157 19.36 1.23 26.15
C ARG A 157 18.69 2.41 25.44
N LYS A 158 18.51 2.34 24.12
CA LYS A 158 18.04 3.50 23.33
C LYS A 158 16.56 3.45 22.95
N LEU A 159 15.94 2.26 22.88
CA LEU A 159 14.62 2.07 22.28
C LEU A 159 13.60 1.29 23.15
N LEU A 160 13.99 0.84 24.36
CA LEU A 160 13.12 0.18 25.34
C LEU A 160 13.27 0.85 26.72
#